data_AF-A0A8T3V7S0-F1
#
_entry.id   AF-A0A8T3V7S0-F1
#
_cell.length_a   1.000
_cell.length_b   1.000
_cell.length_c   1.000
_cell.angle_alpha   90.00
_cell.angle_beta   90.00
_cell.angle_gamma   90.00
#
_symmetry.space_group_name_H-M   'P 1'
#
loop_
_entity.id
_entity.type
_entity.pdbx_description
1 polymer ?
#
loop_
_entity_poly.entity_id
_entity_poly.type
_entity_poly.pdbx_seq_one_letter_code
_entity_poly.pdbx_strand_id
1 'polypeptide(L)' 'GRDGLIIQKGYARGLLLPQVAVENAFTIEDFLEHTCMKAGISADSWMDESCDVYKFQGQIFK' A
#
# COMPACT_ATOMS: atom_id res chain seq x y z
N GLY A 1 6.38 -3.25 7.54
CA GLY A 1 6.71 -3.77 8.89
C GLY A 1 5.87 -3.15 9.96
N ARG A 2 5.98 -1.83 10.16
CA ARG A 2 5.19 -1.07 11.12
C ARG A 2 3.87 -0.54 10.52
N ASP A 3 3.97 0.02 9.32
CA ASP A 3 2.84 0.63 8.62
C ASP A 3 2.27 -0.29 7.55
N GLY A 4 0.94 -0.31 7.44
CA GLY A 4 0.19 -0.80 6.28
C GLY A 4 -0.19 0.38 5.40
N LEU A 5 -0.45 0.11 4.13
CA LEU A 5 -0.77 1.14 3.14
C LEU A 5 -2.18 0.96 2.60
N ILE A 6 -2.81 2.09 2.28
CA ILE A 6 -4.02 2.17 1.49
C ILE A 6 -3.75 3.14 0.35
N ILE A 7 -4.06 2.73 -0.88
CA ILE A 7 -4.00 3.58 -2.06
C ILE A 7 -5.41 3.78 -2.60
N GLN A 8 -5.73 5.02 -2.98
CA GLN A 8 -6.99 5.40 -3.59
C GLN A 8 -6.77 6.34 -4.78
N LYS A 9 -7.35 6.01 -5.93
CA LYS A 9 -7.36 6.86 -7.13
C LYS A 9 -8.72 6.76 -7.81
N GLY A 10 -9.53 7.81 -7.71
CA GLY A 10 -10.93 7.76 -8.13
C GLY A 10 -11.72 6.65 -7.41
N TYR A 11 -12.26 5.69 -8.17
CA TYR A 11 -12.99 4.54 -7.62
C TYR A 11 -12.08 3.34 -7.26
N ALA A 12 -10.81 3.36 -7.67
CA ALA A 12 -9.86 2.30 -7.37
C ALA A 12 -9.35 2.43 -5.93
N ARG A 13 -9.33 1.30 -5.20
CA ARG A 13 -8.81 1.21 -3.83
C ARG A 13 -8.09 -0.11 -3.59
N GLY A 14 -6.93 -0.03 -2.94
CA GLY A 14 -6.13 -1.19 -2.55
C GLY A 14 -5.55 -0.98 -1.15
N LEU A 15 -5.41 -2.07 -0.40
CA LEU A 15 -4.81 -2.07 0.93
C LEU A 15 -3.86 -3.26 1.05
N LEU A 16 -2.71 -3.03 1.68
CA LEU A 16 -1.82 -4.08 2.16
C LEU A 16 -1.49 -3.89 3.65
N LEU A 17 -1.51 -5.00 4.38
CA LEU A 17 -1.26 -5.01 5.82
C LEU A 17 0.25 -4.86 6.13
N PRO A 18 0.62 -4.37 7.33
CA PRO A 18 2.02 -4.11 7.69
C PRO A 18 2.97 -5.30 7.53
N GLN A 19 2.48 -6.52 7.78
CA GLN A 19 3.27 -7.75 7.70
C GLN A 19 3.60 -8.16 6.26
N VAL A 20 2.77 -7.78 5.28
CA VAL A 20 2.96 -8.18 3.87
C VAL A 20 4.32 -7.69 3.36
N ALA A 21 4.69 -6.44 3.68
CA ALA A 21 5.97 -5.88 3.29
C ALA A 21 7.17 -6.64 3.89
N VAL A 22 7.03 -7.16 5.12
CA VAL A 22 8.13 -7.88 5.79
C VAL A 22 8.26 -9.30 5.26
N GLU A 23 7.13 -9.99 5.09
CA GLU A 23 7.10 -11.38 4.60
C GLU A 23 7.63 -11.50 3.17
N ASN A 24 7.46 -10.45 2.36
CA ASN A 24 7.91 -10.41 0.96
C ASN A 24 9.22 -9.62 0.77
N ALA A 25 9.87 -9.17 1.85
CA ALA A 25 11.09 -8.37 1.80
C ALA A 25 11.02 -7.13 0.88
N PHE A 26 9.85 -6.47 0.85
CA PHE A 26 9.63 -5.28 0.03
C PHE A 26 10.41 -4.07 0.56
N THR A 27 10.98 -3.30 -0.37
CA THR A 27 11.38 -1.92 -0.14
C THR A 27 10.14 -1.02 0.02
N ILE A 28 10.35 0.27 0.31
CA ILE A 28 9.24 1.23 0.44
C ILE A 28 8.55 1.39 -0.92
N GLU A 29 9.35 1.51 -1.97
CA GLU A 29 8.94 1.63 -3.37
C GLU A 29 8.16 0.38 -3.79
N ASP A 30 8.70 -0.83 -3.55
CA ASP A 30 7.99 -2.08 -3.84
C ASP A 30 6.62 -2.11 -3.15
N PHE A 31 6.53 -1.66 -1.90
CA PHE A 31 5.29 -1.71 -1.14
C PHE A 31 4.23 -0.74 -1.69
N LEU A 32 4.64 0.45 -2.13
CA LEU A 32 3.77 1.41 -2.81
C LEU A 32 3.28 0.88 -4.15
N GLU A 33 4.19 0.33 -4.95
CA GLU A 33 3.89 -0.23 -6.26
C GLU A 33 2.92 -1.43 -6.17
N HIS A 34 3.19 -2.36 -5.26
CA HIS A 34 2.30 -3.50 -5.04
C HIS A 34 0.95 -3.09 -4.46
N THR A 35 0.89 -2.01 -3.66
CA THR A 35 -0.41 -1.49 -3.19
C THR A 35 -1.19 -0.83 -4.33
N CYS A 36 -0.52 -0.16 -5.28
CA CYS A 36 -1.15 0.34 -6.51
C CYS A 36 -1.71 -0.79 -7.35
N MET A 37 -0.90 -1.83 -7.60
CA MET A 37 -1.34 -3.01 -8.34
C MET A 37 -2.51 -3.71 -7.64
N LYS A 38 -2.50 -3.77 -6.30
CA LYS A 38 -3.62 -4.29 -5.50
C LYS A 38 -4.89 -3.47 -5.64
N ALA A 39 -4.77 -2.16 -5.85
CA ALA A 39 -5.88 -1.26 -6.15
C ALA A 39 -6.40 -1.38 -7.59
N GLY A 40 -5.71 -2.13 -8.46
CA GLY A 40 -6.06 -2.31 -9.87
C GLY A 40 -5.62 -1.15 -10.77
N ILE A 41 -4.61 -0.38 -10.34
CA ILE A 41 -4.03 0.73 -11.11
C ILE A 41 -2.55 0.47 -11.42
N SER A 42 -1.94 1.33 -12.25
CA SER A 42 -0.53 1.22 -12.61
C SER A 42 0.37 1.31 -11.37
N ALA A 43 1.47 0.55 -11.35
CA ALA A 43 2.38 0.44 -10.21
C ALA A 43 2.95 1.80 -9.77
N ASP A 44 3.18 2.70 -10.71
CA ASP A 44 3.71 4.06 -10.49
C ASP A 44 2.63 5.09 -10.12
N SER A 45 1.34 4.72 -10.07
CA SER A 45 0.25 5.68 -9.83
C SER A 45 0.35 6.42 -8.50
N TRP A 46 1.10 5.91 -7.52
CA TRP A 46 1.34 6.60 -6.24
C TRP A 46 2.12 7.92 -6.40
N MET A 47 2.80 8.13 -7.53
CA MET A 47 3.50 9.38 -7.85
C MET A 47 2.56 10.46 -8.39
N ASP A 48 1.35 10.09 -8.80
CA ASP A 48 0.38 11.04 -9.34
C ASP A 48 -0.31 11.85 -8.24
N GLU A 49 -0.50 13.15 -8.46
CA GLU A 49 -1.23 14.03 -7.52
C GLU A 49 -2.68 13.60 -7.28
N SER A 50 -3.26 12.83 -8.21
CA SER A 50 -4.62 12.28 -8.10
C SER A 50 -4.72 11.00 -7.28
N CYS A 51 -3.59 10.48 -6.78
CA CYS A 51 -3.51 9.25 -6.03
C CYS A 51 -3.23 9.53 -4.55
N ASP A 52 -4.21 9.25 -3.71
CA ASP A 52 -4.04 9.38 -2.27
C ASP A 52 -3.33 8.14 -1.71
N VAL A 53 -2.31 8.37 -0.88
CA VAL A 53 -1.60 7.33 -0.11
C VAL A 53 -1.85 7.55 1.37
N TYR A 54 -2.47 6.57 2.02
CA TYR A 54 -2.69 6.57 3.46
C TYR A 54 -1.86 5.47 4.12
N LYS A 55 -1.46 5.72 5.38
CA LYS A 55 -0.80 4.72 6.22
C LYS A 55 -1.60 4.45 7.49
N PHE A 56 -1.56 3.21 7.96
CA PHE A 56 -2.19 2.81 9.22
C PHE A 56 -1.32 1.80 9.96
N GLN A 57 -1.64 1.58 11.23
CA GLN A 57 -0.94 0.64 12.10
C GLN A 57 -1.95 -0.31 12.73
N GLY A 58 -1.54 -1.54 12.99
CA GLY A 58 -2.34 -2.54 13.68
C GLY A 58 -1.60 -3.12 14.88
N GLN A 59 -2.35 -3.51 15.91
CA GLN A 59 -1.84 -4.24 17.06
C GLN A 59 -2.54 -5.59 17.13
N ILE A 60 -1.77 -6.67 17.30
CA ILE A 60 -2.28 -8.03 17.43
C ILE A 60 -2.29 -8.38 18.91
N PHE A 61 -3.45 -8.80 19.44
CA PHE A 61 -3.57 -9.40 20.77
C PHE A 61 -3.64 -10.92 20.63
N LYS A 62 -2.98 -11.65 21.51
CA LYS A 62 -2.97 -13.12 21.56
C LYS A 62 -3.45 -13.60 22.92
#